data_AF-A0A7V9FD47-F1
#
_entry.id   AF-A0A7V9FD47-F1
#
_cell.length_a   1.000
_cell.length_b   1.000
_cell.length_c   1.000
_cell.angle_alpha   90.00
_cell.angle_beta   90.00
_cell.angle_gamma   90.00
#
_symmetry.space_group_name_H-M   'P 1'
#
loop_
_entity.id
_entity.type
_entity.pdbx_description
1 polymer ?
#
loop_
_entity_poly.entity_id
_entity_poly.type
_entity_poly.pdbx_seq_one_letter_code
_entity_poly.pdbx_strand_id
1 'polypeptide(L)'
;MRPQGAAERFETLEASEARALRLCLQLSVIALIWALGLVTLGAIVSVTDSAHDCSGWPLCNGQLSPAADVNGVLIFGHRFGGLALVLLSTAFVAVSYLRLRSEAAVTRLAASVFVLILAQAVLGGFAVVRDLSSAVVTAHLILALIVIAALTASAVIIWRRISPNAVTAPVSTLALPPRYSGYLRAMGLVLLMALISGSIVGSPVEITGCSNPGQCLEQVSNSFSSAGGFMSFHYISAILGVTVAGAFLYEAQRDRALNTVARKAALVAGSTLALALILGAVLTFIPIEDAWLATPLAIASLSWVAIVGLVTADCLALRDKPAARTPIKETLRDFARVTKPGIMLLLEVTTLGAMLIAAQGWPSLELVLLTLLGGAMAAGGASALNCYYDRDIDGLMARTRKRPIPTGSLTSDQVRVFGLVLSVLAVIELAWFVNPLAATMALAGNLFYVLVYTRKLKRTTPQNIVIGGAAGSFPPLVGWAAVTGSLSLGALLIAAIIFYWTPPHFWSLALLKANDYRRAGIPMLPVTHGEHETRRRILLYSLLLVAVTLLMVPAGVVGWIYGVTAGILGGWFVIMALRMFREDTSRLAWPLFKYSNYYLAALLAAMAVDHAFI
;
A
#
# COMPACT_ATOMS: atom_id res chain seq x y z
N MET A 1 -22.61 11.38 48.75
CA MET A 1 -23.75 10.84 47.96
C MET A 1 -23.35 10.87 46.50
N ARG A 2 -23.06 9.70 45.90
CA ARG A 2 -22.77 9.55 44.46
C ARG A 2 -24.10 9.65 43.69
N PRO A 3 -24.16 10.28 42.50
CA PRO A 3 -25.37 10.27 41.72
C PRO A 3 -25.59 8.85 41.17
N GLN A 4 -26.63 8.18 41.65
CA GLN A 4 -27.07 6.84 41.23
C GLN A 4 -27.73 6.82 39.83
N GLY A 5 -27.77 7.94 39.10
CA GLY A 5 -28.61 8.09 37.89
C GLY A 5 -28.07 7.56 36.57
N ALA A 6 -26.88 6.95 36.49
CA ALA A 6 -26.30 6.47 35.22
C ALA A 6 -26.28 4.94 35.06
N ALA A 7 -26.52 4.18 36.13
CA ALA A 7 -26.47 2.72 36.10
C ALA A 7 -27.83 2.04 35.81
N GLU A 8 -28.94 2.78 35.88
CA GLU A 8 -30.30 2.22 35.76
C GLU A 8 -30.92 2.31 34.35
N ARG A 9 -30.23 2.88 33.35
CA ARG A 9 -30.77 2.99 31.98
C ARG A 9 -30.34 1.85 31.05
N PHE A 10 -30.14 0.65 31.60
CA PHE A 10 -29.94 -0.57 30.81
C PHE A 10 -31.13 -1.51 31.05
N GLU A 11 -32.30 -1.07 30.58
CA GLU A 11 -33.48 -1.92 30.44
C GLU A 11 -33.16 -3.11 29.52
N THR A 12 -33.63 -4.28 29.92
CA THR A 12 -33.72 -5.46 29.06
C THR A 12 -34.49 -5.08 27.79
N LEU A 13 -33.88 -5.23 26.61
CA LEU A 13 -34.58 -5.10 25.32
C LEU A 13 -35.93 -5.82 25.39
N GLU A 14 -37.02 -5.16 25.03
CA GLU A 14 -38.31 -5.82 24.96
C GLU A 14 -38.23 -7.02 24.00
N ALA A 15 -38.92 -8.13 24.31
CA ALA A 15 -38.87 -9.34 23.49
C ALA A 15 -39.35 -9.10 22.03
N SER A 16 -40.13 -8.04 21.80
CA SER A 16 -40.54 -7.52 20.49
C SER A 16 -39.36 -6.90 19.72
N GLU A 17 -38.61 -6.01 20.34
CA GLU A 17 -37.43 -5.33 19.78
C GLU A 17 -36.30 -6.32 19.50
N ALA A 18 -36.04 -7.26 20.43
CA ALA A 18 -35.03 -8.30 20.23
C ALA A 18 -35.36 -9.21 19.02
N ARG A 19 -36.65 -9.53 18.81
CA ARG A 19 -37.11 -10.27 17.61
C ARG A 19 -36.94 -9.43 16.34
N ALA A 20 -37.26 -8.14 16.39
CA ALA A 20 -37.08 -7.23 15.25
C ALA A 20 -35.60 -7.05 14.87
N LEU A 21 -34.69 -6.95 15.85
CA LEU A 21 -33.24 -6.92 15.63
C LEU A 21 -32.74 -8.21 14.97
N ARG A 22 -33.19 -9.38 15.42
CA ARG A 22 -32.85 -10.67 14.80
C ARG A 22 -33.34 -10.76 13.35
N LEU A 23 -34.56 -10.31 13.07
CA LEU A 23 -35.08 -10.26 11.71
C LEU A 23 -34.27 -9.30 10.83
N CYS A 24 -33.92 -8.12 11.32
CA CYS A 24 -33.04 -7.18 10.63
C CYS A 24 -31.66 -7.78 10.33
N LEU A 25 -31.08 -8.51 11.29
CA LEU A 25 -29.83 -9.24 11.08
C LEU A 25 -29.97 -10.30 9.97
N GLN A 26 -31.03 -11.10 10.00
CA GLN A 26 -31.30 -12.10 8.97
C GLN A 26 -31.45 -11.46 7.59
N LEU A 27 -32.24 -10.39 7.46
CA LEU A 27 -32.41 -9.66 6.21
C LEU A 27 -31.08 -9.10 5.69
N SER A 28 -30.28 -8.49 6.57
CA SER A 28 -28.96 -7.96 6.20
C SER A 28 -28.00 -9.06 5.74
N VAL A 29 -28.00 -10.23 6.38
CA VAL A 29 -27.14 -11.37 6.01
C VAL A 29 -27.60 -12.04 4.72
N ILE A 30 -28.91 -12.22 4.53
CA ILE A 30 -29.48 -12.76 3.28
C ILE A 30 -29.16 -11.82 2.11
N ALA A 31 -29.38 -10.51 2.29
CA ALA A 31 -29.01 -9.51 1.28
C ALA A 31 -27.51 -9.50 0.99
N LEU A 32 -26.65 -9.69 1.99
CA LEU A 32 -25.20 -9.80 1.81
C LEU A 32 -24.81 -11.01 0.96
N ILE A 33 -25.32 -12.20 1.30
CA ILE A 33 -25.07 -13.43 0.53
C ILE A 33 -25.57 -13.27 -0.91
N TRP A 34 -26.74 -12.65 -1.08
CA TRP A 34 -27.31 -12.39 -2.39
C TRP A 34 -26.47 -11.41 -3.21
N ALA A 35 -25.98 -10.33 -2.59
CA ALA A 35 -25.10 -9.36 -3.23
C ALA A 35 -23.76 -9.98 -3.67
N LEU A 36 -23.19 -10.91 -2.88
CA LEU A 36 -21.99 -11.66 -3.27
C LEU A 36 -22.23 -12.55 -4.50
N GLY A 37 -23.38 -13.23 -4.52
CA GLY A 37 -23.82 -14.01 -5.69
C GLY A 37 -23.99 -13.14 -6.93
N LEU A 38 -24.60 -11.96 -6.78
CA LEU A 38 -24.78 -11.00 -7.87
C LEU A 38 -23.46 -10.47 -8.41
N VAL A 39 -22.48 -10.11 -7.57
CA VAL A 39 -21.16 -9.66 -8.04
C VAL A 39 -20.48 -10.75 -8.86
N THR A 40 -20.57 -12.01 -8.42
CA THR A 40 -20.00 -13.16 -9.14
C THR A 40 -20.73 -13.38 -10.47
N LEU A 41 -22.06 -13.37 -10.46
CA LEU A 41 -22.87 -13.52 -11.66
C LEU A 41 -22.66 -12.36 -12.66
N GLY A 42 -22.51 -11.14 -12.17
CA GLY A 42 -22.21 -9.96 -12.98
C GLY A 42 -20.84 -10.04 -13.65
N ALA A 43 -19.84 -10.61 -12.98
CA ALA A 43 -18.56 -10.91 -13.62
C ALA A 43 -18.67 -11.99 -14.69
N ILE A 44 -19.44 -13.05 -14.44
CA ILE A 44 -19.70 -14.07 -15.47
C ILE A 44 -20.34 -13.41 -16.70
N VAL A 45 -21.41 -12.64 -16.51
CA VAL A 45 -22.09 -11.88 -17.58
C VAL A 45 -21.13 -10.97 -18.35
N SER A 46 -20.14 -10.38 -17.67
CA SER A 46 -19.16 -9.48 -18.29
C SER A 46 -18.11 -10.24 -19.09
N VAL A 47 -17.63 -11.38 -18.59
CA VAL A 47 -16.58 -12.18 -19.27
C VAL A 47 -17.15 -12.97 -20.44
N THR A 48 -18.38 -13.49 -20.33
CA THR A 48 -19.05 -14.19 -21.43
C THR A 48 -19.60 -13.25 -22.50
N ASP A 49 -19.38 -11.95 -22.34
CA ASP A 49 -19.88 -10.88 -23.21
C ASP A 49 -21.41 -10.88 -23.41
N SER A 50 -22.14 -11.62 -22.56
CA SER A 50 -23.58 -11.84 -22.73
C SER A 50 -24.37 -10.54 -22.72
N ALA A 51 -23.87 -9.49 -22.05
CA ALA A 51 -24.54 -8.20 -21.97
C ALA A 51 -24.72 -7.49 -23.34
N HIS A 52 -23.89 -7.78 -24.36
CA HIS A 52 -24.02 -7.19 -25.71
C HIS A 52 -25.20 -7.75 -26.51
N ASP A 53 -25.69 -8.95 -26.18
CA ASP A 53 -26.84 -9.56 -26.86
C ASP A 53 -28.16 -8.81 -26.57
N CYS A 54 -28.12 -7.80 -25.70
CA CYS A 54 -29.27 -7.14 -25.12
C CYS A 54 -29.19 -5.62 -25.19
N SER A 55 -29.78 -5.02 -26.24
CA SER A 55 -29.90 -3.56 -26.32
C SER A 55 -31.07 -3.06 -25.44
N GLY A 56 -30.72 -2.36 -24.35
CA GLY A 56 -31.68 -1.62 -23.51
C GLY A 56 -31.80 -2.05 -22.04
N TRP A 57 -32.42 -1.15 -21.26
CA TRP A 57 -32.78 -1.33 -19.85
C TRP A 57 -34.06 -0.53 -19.55
N PRO A 58 -35.06 -1.08 -18.84
CA PRO A 58 -35.08 -2.40 -18.20
C PRO A 58 -35.43 -3.57 -19.13
N LEU A 59 -35.96 -3.28 -20.32
CA LEU A 59 -36.28 -4.29 -21.36
C LEU A 59 -35.02 -4.72 -22.11
N CYS A 60 -35.09 -5.88 -22.77
CA CYS A 60 -34.03 -6.42 -23.61
C CYS A 60 -34.53 -6.52 -25.04
N ASN A 61 -34.00 -5.73 -25.98
CA ASN A 61 -34.48 -5.69 -27.36
C ASN A 61 -36.01 -5.49 -27.46
N GLY A 62 -36.57 -4.66 -26.56
CA GLY A 62 -38.01 -4.39 -26.46
C GLY A 62 -38.86 -5.47 -25.78
N GLN A 63 -38.26 -6.59 -25.35
CA GLN A 63 -38.96 -7.68 -24.64
C GLN A 63 -38.60 -7.73 -23.16
N LEU A 64 -39.53 -8.23 -22.34
CA LEU A 64 -39.31 -8.43 -20.90
C LEU A 64 -38.48 -9.69 -20.59
N SER A 65 -38.24 -10.55 -21.58
CA SER A 65 -37.31 -11.69 -21.55
C SER A 65 -36.96 -12.08 -22.99
N PRO A 66 -35.69 -12.01 -23.43
CA PRO A 66 -35.23 -12.63 -24.66
C PRO A 66 -35.08 -14.16 -24.44
N ALA A 67 -34.62 -14.84 -25.49
CA ALA A 67 -34.59 -16.30 -25.65
C ALA A 67 -34.08 -17.10 -24.43
N ALA A 68 -34.54 -18.36 -24.32
CA ALA A 68 -34.14 -19.32 -23.30
C ALA A 68 -32.73 -19.92 -23.53
N ASP A 69 -31.83 -19.15 -24.13
CA ASP A 69 -30.43 -19.52 -24.31
C ASP A 69 -29.59 -19.15 -23.06
N VAL A 70 -28.34 -19.60 -23.04
CA VAL A 70 -27.46 -19.44 -21.87
C VAL A 70 -27.21 -17.96 -21.55
N ASN A 71 -27.00 -17.13 -22.59
CA ASN A 71 -26.75 -15.69 -22.42
C ASN A 71 -27.98 -14.95 -21.88
N GLY A 72 -29.17 -15.26 -22.38
CA GLY A 72 -30.44 -14.72 -21.86
C GLY A 72 -30.64 -15.06 -20.38
N VAL A 73 -30.38 -16.32 -19.98
CA VAL A 73 -30.48 -16.76 -18.57
C VAL A 73 -29.50 -16.02 -17.66
N LEU A 74 -28.26 -15.80 -18.11
CA LEU A 74 -27.24 -15.08 -17.32
C LEU A 74 -27.65 -13.61 -17.07
N ILE A 75 -28.04 -12.89 -18.12
CA ILE A 75 -28.45 -11.47 -18.03
C ILE A 75 -29.69 -11.31 -17.16
N PHE A 76 -30.72 -12.12 -17.41
CA PHE A 76 -31.98 -12.01 -16.66
C PHE A 76 -31.83 -12.52 -15.23
N GLY A 77 -31.04 -13.57 -15.00
CA GLY A 77 -30.65 -14.00 -13.67
C GLY A 77 -30.03 -12.85 -12.88
N HIS A 78 -29.12 -12.08 -13.49
CA HIS A 78 -28.51 -10.91 -12.86
C HIS A 78 -29.53 -9.78 -12.60
N ARG A 79 -30.39 -9.44 -13.58
CA ARG A 79 -31.44 -8.40 -13.45
C ARG A 79 -32.46 -8.74 -12.36
N PHE A 80 -33.01 -9.96 -12.39
CA PHE A 80 -33.97 -10.43 -11.39
C PHE A 80 -33.34 -10.58 -10.01
N GLY A 81 -32.09 -11.02 -9.94
CA GLY A 81 -31.33 -11.01 -8.70
C GLY A 81 -31.21 -9.60 -8.13
N GLY A 82 -30.94 -8.59 -8.96
CA GLY A 82 -30.92 -7.18 -8.56
C GLY A 82 -32.26 -6.71 -7.99
N LEU A 83 -33.38 -7.07 -8.63
CA LEU A 83 -34.72 -6.78 -8.13
C LEU A 83 -34.98 -7.45 -6.77
N ALA A 84 -34.59 -8.71 -6.60
CA ALA A 84 -34.70 -9.41 -5.32
C ALA A 84 -33.91 -8.69 -4.21
N LEU A 85 -32.73 -8.15 -4.53
CA LEU A 85 -31.95 -7.35 -3.58
C LEU A 85 -32.64 -6.03 -3.19
N VAL A 86 -33.31 -5.36 -4.13
CA VAL A 86 -34.15 -4.18 -3.84
C VAL A 86 -35.30 -4.55 -2.90
N LEU A 87 -35.97 -5.68 -3.13
CA LEU A 87 -37.07 -6.15 -2.27
C LEU A 87 -36.57 -6.50 -0.86
N LEU A 88 -35.44 -7.20 -0.74
CA LEU A 88 -34.81 -7.53 0.55
C LEU A 88 -34.42 -6.27 1.33
N SER A 89 -33.82 -5.28 0.66
CA SER A 89 -33.45 -4.00 1.31
C SER A 89 -34.66 -3.15 1.68
N THR A 90 -35.73 -3.18 0.88
CA THR A 90 -37.02 -2.56 1.22
C THR A 90 -37.60 -3.18 2.48
N ALA A 91 -37.61 -4.50 2.59
CA ALA A 91 -38.06 -5.20 3.80
C ALA A 91 -37.19 -4.84 5.01
N PHE A 92 -35.86 -4.73 4.83
CA PHE A 92 -34.95 -4.32 5.90
C PHE A 92 -35.22 -2.89 6.40
N VAL A 93 -35.41 -1.93 5.50
CA VAL A 93 -35.81 -0.56 5.85
C VAL A 93 -37.18 -0.55 6.53
N ALA A 94 -38.17 -1.24 5.97
CA ALA A 94 -39.53 -1.26 6.52
C ALA A 94 -39.55 -1.84 7.94
N VAL A 95 -38.90 -2.98 8.20
CA VAL A 95 -38.84 -3.58 9.54
C VAL A 95 -38.10 -2.67 10.52
N SER A 96 -36.96 -2.09 10.12
CA SER A 96 -36.20 -1.20 11.00
C SER A 96 -36.93 0.11 11.32
N TYR A 97 -37.68 0.68 10.36
CA TYR A 97 -38.46 1.90 10.57
C TYR A 97 -39.71 1.63 11.41
N LEU A 98 -40.45 0.55 11.11
CA LEU A 98 -41.72 0.23 11.77
C LEU A 98 -41.54 -0.33 13.18
N ARG A 99 -40.44 -1.07 13.45
CA ARG A 99 -40.25 -1.79 14.72
C ARG A 99 -39.05 -1.35 15.55
N LEU A 100 -38.12 -0.58 14.99
CA LEU A 100 -36.87 -0.18 15.65
C LEU A 100 -36.62 1.33 15.55
N ARG A 101 -37.68 2.15 15.53
CA ARG A 101 -37.56 3.62 15.42
C ARG A 101 -36.71 4.27 16.52
N SER A 102 -36.64 3.64 17.70
CA SER A 102 -35.81 4.03 18.84
C SER A 102 -34.31 3.83 18.55
N GLU A 103 -33.96 2.84 17.73
CA GLU A 103 -32.61 2.50 17.34
C GLU A 103 -32.18 3.25 16.06
N ALA A 104 -32.06 4.58 16.16
CA ALA A 104 -31.74 5.46 15.03
C ALA A 104 -30.44 5.09 14.29
N ALA A 105 -29.53 4.33 14.89
CA ALA A 105 -28.36 3.79 14.20
C ALA A 105 -28.74 2.71 13.17
N VAL A 106 -29.59 1.75 13.54
CA VAL A 106 -30.01 0.64 12.69
C VAL A 106 -30.87 1.15 11.54
N THR A 107 -31.83 2.03 11.82
CA THR A 107 -32.71 2.61 10.80
C THR A 107 -31.93 3.45 9.78
N ARG A 108 -30.95 4.26 10.22
CA ARG A 108 -30.09 5.02 9.30
C ARG A 108 -29.23 4.11 8.43
N LEU A 109 -28.67 3.05 8.99
CA LEU A 109 -27.88 2.08 8.23
C LEU A 109 -28.74 1.38 7.17
N ALA A 110 -29.94 0.90 7.53
CA ALA A 110 -30.87 0.28 6.60
C ALA A 110 -31.24 1.24 5.45
N ALA A 111 -31.56 2.51 5.78
CA ALA A 111 -31.87 3.53 4.78
C ALA A 111 -30.69 3.80 3.84
N SER A 112 -29.47 3.93 4.38
CA SER A 112 -28.26 4.09 3.57
C SER A 112 -28.03 2.91 2.62
N VAL A 113 -28.19 1.67 3.09
CA VAL A 113 -28.07 0.46 2.27
C VAL A 113 -29.09 0.47 1.13
N PHE A 114 -30.34 0.83 1.41
CA PHE A 114 -31.38 0.93 0.39
C PHE A 114 -31.05 1.98 -0.68
N VAL A 115 -30.63 3.18 -0.28
CA VAL A 115 -30.21 4.24 -1.21
C VAL A 115 -29.03 3.79 -2.08
N LEU A 116 -28.03 3.13 -1.49
CA LEU A 116 -26.89 2.59 -2.24
C LEU A 116 -27.31 1.52 -3.26
N ILE A 117 -28.25 0.64 -2.92
CA ILE A 117 -28.78 -0.39 -3.83
C ILE A 117 -29.58 0.25 -4.98
N LEU A 118 -30.36 1.29 -4.71
CA LEU A 118 -31.05 2.03 -5.78
C LEU A 118 -30.05 2.71 -6.72
N ALA A 119 -29.02 3.36 -6.17
CA ALA A 119 -27.95 3.95 -6.96
C ALA A 119 -27.23 2.88 -7.80
N GLN A 120 -27.02 1.68 -7.24
CA GLN A 120 -26.43 0.54 -7.95
C GLN A 120 -27.29 0.08 -9.14
N ALA A 121 -28.62 0.01 -8.97
CA ALA A 121 -29.53 -0.35 -10.05
C ALA A 121 -29.51 0.69 -11.19
N VAL A 122 -29.50 1.99 -10.86
CA VAL A 122 -29.41 3.08 -11.83
C VAL A 122 -28.07 3.02 -12.59
N LEU A 123 -26.97 2.86 -11.87
CA LEU A 123 -25.63 2.76 -12.47
C LEU A 123 -25.48 1.51 -13.34
N GLY A 124 -26.10 0.39 -12.95
CA GLY A 124 -26.15 -0.83 -13.75
C GLY A 124 -26.95 -0.65 -15.04
N GLY A 125 -28.08 0.07 -14.99
CA GLY A 125 -28.82 0.46 -16.19
C GLY A 125 -28.00 1.36 -17.11
N PHE A 126 -27.27 2.32 -16.54
CA PHE A 126 -26.37 3.20 -17.28
C PHE A 126 -25.22 2.42 -17.94
N ALA A 127 -24.69 1.38 -17.28
CA ALA A 127 -23.65 0.52 -17.85
C ALA A 127 -24.11 -0.17 -19.14
N VAL A 128 -25.35 -0.66 -19.17
CA VAL A 128 -25.94 -1.30 -20.36
C VAL A 128 -26.18 -0.28 -21.48
N VAL A 129 -26.64 0.93 -21.16
CA VAL A 129 -26.97 1.97 -22.16
C VAL A 129 -25.70 2.66 -22.74
N ARG A 130 -24.56 2.55 -22.06
CA ARG A 130 -23.28 3.14 -22.47
C ARG A 130 -22.28 2.12 -23.01
N ASP A 131 -22.79 1.06 -23.64
CA ASP A 131 -22.00 0.00 -24.26
C ASP A 131 -20.88 -0.52 -23.35
N LEU A 132 -21.21 -0.69 -22.05
CA LEU A 132 -20.32 -1.31 -21.06
C LEU A 132 -18.94 -0.65 -20.94
N SER A 133 -18.86 0.68 -21.10
CA SER A 133 -17.59 1.41 -20.91
C SER A 133 -16.93 1.02 -19.57
N SER A 134 -15.64 0.73 -19.62
CA SER A 134 -14.82 0.29 -18.47
C SER A 134 -15.02 1.16 -17.24
N ALA A 135 -15.01 2.48 -17.41
CA ALA A 135 -15.21 3.45 -16.33
C ALA A 135 -16.55 3.25 -15.60
N VAL A 136 -17.64 3.00 -16.35
CA VAL A 136 -18.97 2.79 -15.77
C VAL A 136 -19.07 1.40 -15.13
N VAL A 137 -18.48 0.37 -15.74
CA VAL A 137 -18.42 -1.00 -15.18
C VAL A 137 -17.61 -1.02 -13.88
N THR A 138 -16.43 -0.38 -13.87
CA THR A 138 -15.60 -0.20 -12.67
C THR A 138 -16.34 0.60 -11.60
N ALA A 139 -17.03 1.70 -11.96
CA ALA A 139 -17.83 2.45 -11.01
C ALA A 139 -18.97 1.60 -10.42
N HIS A 140 -19.62 0.77 -11.25
CA HIS A 140 -20.64 -0.18 -10.82
C HIS A 140 -20.07 -1.21 -9.84
N LEU A 141 -18.87 -1.75 -10.10
CA LEU A 141 -18.20 -2.66 -9.18
C LEU A 141 -17.82 -1.98 -7.86
N ILE A 142 -17.26 -0.77 -7.89
CA ILE A 142 -16.90 -0.01 -6.68
C ILE A 142 -18.14 0.20 -5.80
N LEU A 143 -19.26 0.60 -6.40
CA LEU A 143 -20.50 0.82 -5.66
C LEU A 143 -21.09 -0.50 -5.11
N ALA A 144 -20.98 -1.63 -5.83
CA ALA A 144 -21.29 -2.95 -5.28
C ALA A 144 -20.44 -3.30 -4.04
N LEU A 145 -19.14 -3.03 -4.07
CA LEU A 145 -18.25 -3.25 -2.92
C LEU A 145 -18.63 -2.37 -1.72
N ILE A 146 -19.09 -1.13 -1.97
CA ILE A 146 -19.61 -0.24 -0.92
C ILE A 146 -20.92 -0.79 -0.33
N VAL A 147 -21.84 -1.31 -1.16
CA VAL A 147 -23.07 -1.98 -0.71
C VAL A 147 -22.74 -3.18 0.17
N ILE A 148 -21.83 -4.05 -0.27
CA ILE A 148 -21.36 -5.22 0.49
C ILE A 148 -20.74 -4.78 1.83
N ALA A 149 -19.92 -3.72 1.83
CA ALA A 149 -19.33 -3.18 3.05
C ALA A 149 -20.40 -2.66 4.02
N ALA A 150 -21.40 -1.93 3.52
CA ALA A 150 -22.50 -1.40 4.31
C ALA A 150 -23.39 -2.51 4.90
N LEU A 151 -23.71 -3.54 4.13
CA LEU A 151 -24.43 -4.73 4.59
C LEU A 151 -23.64 -5.50 5.66
N THR A 152 -22.35 -5.68 5.45
CA THR A 152 -21.45 -6.33 6.43
C THR A 152 -21.38 -5.53 7.73
N ALA A 153 -21.15 -4.22 7.64
CA ALA A 153 -21.10 -3.34 8.80
C ALA A 153 -22.45 -3.33 9.55
N SER A 154 -23.57 -3.29 8.83
CA SER A 154 -24.92 -3.38 9.40
C SER A 154 -25.12 -4.68 10.18
N ALA A 155 -24.75 -5.82 9.60
CA ALA A 155 -24.84 -7.12 10.27
C ALA A 155 -24.01 -7.15 11.56
N VAL A 156 -22.76 -6.67 11.55
CA VAL A 156 -21.89 -6.64 12.73
C VAL A 156 -22.43 -5.70 13.82
N ILE A 157 -22.94 -4.52 13.44
CA ILE A 157 -23.50 -3.54 14.37
C ILE A 157 -24.78 -4.09 15.03
N ILE A 158 -25.70 -4.65 14.23
CA ILE A 158 -26.94 -5.24 14.74
C ILE A 158 -26.64 -6.45 15.63
N TRP A 159 -25.66 -7.28 15.26
CA TRP A 159 -25.20 -8.38 16.10
C TRP A 159 -24.76 -7.87 17.48
N ARG A 160 -23.92 -6.83 17.53
CA ARG A 160 -23.48 -6.24 18.81
C ARG A 160 -24.65 -5.78 19.68
N ARG A 161 -25.71 -5.24 19.06
CA ARG A 161 -26.92 -4.77 19.77
C ARG A 161 -27.74 -5.91 20.38
N ILE A 162 -27.78 -7.09 19.75
CA ILE A 162 -28.52 -8.25 20.27
C ILE A 162 -27.87 -8.83 21.54
N SER A 163 -26.57 -8.61 21.78
CA SER A 163 -25.85 -9.18 22.93
C SER A 163 -24.92 -8.17 23.60
N PRO A 164 -25.46 -7.13 24.26
CA PRO A 164 -24.68 -5.99 24.76
C PRO A 164 -23.82 -6.29 25.99
N ASN A 165 -24.26 -7.20 26.88
CA ASN A 165 -23.65 -7.41 28.20
C ASN A 165 -22.81 -8.69 28.34
N ALA A 166 -22.69 -9.48 27.28
CA ALA A 166 -21.84 -10.67 27.30
C ALA A 166 -20.38 -10.22 27.13
N VAL A 167 -19.55 -10.39 28.16
CA VAL A 167 -18.07 -10.31 28.02
C VAL A 167 -17.60 -11.28 26.92
N THR A 168 -18.37 -12.34 26.68
CA THR A 168 -18.25 -13.35 25.61
C THR A 168 -19.02 -13.03 24.32
N ALA A 169 -19.51 -11.80 24.14
CA ALA A 169 -20.27 -11.44 22.94
C ALA A 169 -19.48 -11.79 21.67
N PRO A 170 -20.09 -12.43 20.66
CA PRO A 170 -19.36 -12.88 19.49
C PRO A 170 -18.58 -11.77 18.77
N VAL A 171 -19.08 -10.53 18.80
CA VAL A 171 -18.39 -9.36 18.23
C VAL A 171 -17.13 -8.98 19.03
N SER A 172 -17.16 -9.04 20.37
CA SER A 172 -15.95 -8.81 21.17
C SER A 172 -14.92 -9.92 20.99
N THR A 173 -15.38 -11.15 20.69
CA THR A 173 -14.47 -12.27 20.34
C THR A 173 -13.87 -12.13 18.94
N LEU A 174 -14.49 -11.35 18.04
CA LEU A 174 -13.99 -11.09 16.69
C LEU A 174 -13.01 -9.92 16.63
N ALA A 175 -13.14 -8.94 17.55
CA ALA A 175 -12.29 -7.76 17.60
C ALA A 175 -10.80 -8.13 17.78
N LEU A 176 -9.96 -7.57 16.93
CA LEU A 176 -8.52 -7.72 17.00
C LEU A 176 -7.92 -6.65 17.93
N PRO A 177 -6.76 -6.93 18.53
CA PRO A 177 -6.00 -5.91 19.24
C PRO A 177 -5.72 -4.70 18.34
N PRO A 178 -5.68 -3.46 18.88
CA PRO A 178 -5.59 -2.21 18.10
C PRO A 178 -4.46 -2.19 17.06
N ARG A 179 -3.39 -2.95 17.32
CA ARG A 179 -2.29 -3.17 16.39
C ARG A 179 -2.73 -3.65 15.01
N TYR A 180 -3.73 -4.50 14.90
CA TYR A 180 -4.17 -5.05 13.61
C TYR A 180 -4.97 -4.09 12.74
N SER A 181 -5.51 -3.01 13.34
CA SER A 181 -6.36 -2.04 12.62
C SER A 181 -5.69 -1.46 11.37
N GLY A 182 -4.38 -1.22 11.41
CA GLY A 182 -3.63 -0.73 10.25
C GLY A 182 -3.45 -1.74 9.15
N TYR A 183 -3.19 -2.99 9.51
CA TYR A 183 -3.11 -4.06 8.51
C TYR A 183 -4.46 -4.24 7.82
N LEU A 184 -5.56 -4.28 8.57
CA LEU A 184 -6.89 -4.43 7.98
C LEU A 184 -7.22 -3.29 7.01
N ARG A 185 -6.90 -2.04 7.38
CA ARG A 185 -7.11 -0.88 6.50
C ARG A 185 -6.24 -0.93 5.24
N ALA A 186 -4.98 -1.31 5.38
CA ALA A 186 -4.09 -1.46 4.23
C ALA A 186 -4.49 -2.64 3.33
N MET A 187 -4.89 -3.77 3.91
CA MET A 187 -5.44 -4.92 3.20
C MET A 187 -6.69 -4.51 2.41
N GLY A 188 -7.61 -3.77 3.03
CA GLY A 188 -8.78 -3.24 2.35
C GLY A 188 -8.42 -2.30 1.19
N LEU A 189 -7.51 -1.36 1.42
CA LEU A 189 -7.05 -0.43 0.37
C LEU A 189 -6.44 -1.18 -0.82
N VAL A 190 -5.54 -2.14 -0.57
CA VAL A 190 -4.89 -2.88 -1.66
C VAL A 190 -5.85 -3.84 -2.36
N LEU A 191 -6.78 -4.46 -1.63
CA LEU A 191 -7.82 -5.28 -2.24
C LEU A 191 -8.70 -4.43 -3.18
N LEU A 192 -9.08 -3.22 -2.77
CA LEU A 192 -9.83 -2.29 -3.61
C LEU A 192 -9.04 -1.92 -4.87
N MET A 193 -7.74 -1.62 -4.75
CA MET A 193 -6.86 -1.37 -5.90
C MET A 193 -6.82 -2.55 -6.87
N ALA A 194 -6.65 -3.77 -6.36
CA ALA A 194 -6.59 -4.99 -7.16
C ALA A 194 -7.93 -5.27 -7.88
N LEU A 195 -9.06 -5.00 -7.22
CA LEU A 195 -10.40 -5.15 -7.80
C LEU A 195 -10.67 -4.12 -8.89
N ILE A 196 -10.32 -2.85 -8.66
CA ILE A 196 -10.46 -1.77 -9.64
C ILE A 196 -9.59 -2.08 -10.86
N SER A 197 -8.30 -2.31 -10.66
CA SER A 197 -7.37 -2.64 -11.75
C SER A 197 -7.78 -3.91 -12.51
N GLY A 198 -8.25 -4.94 -11.81
CA GLY A 198 -8.72 -6.18 -12.42
C GLY A 198 -9.98 -5.99 -13.27
N SER A 199 -10.88 -5.08 -12.89
CA SER A 199 -12.09 -4.78 -13.69
C SER A 199 -11.78 -4.10 -15.02
N ILE A 200 -10.72 -3.28 -15.05
CA ILE A 200 -10.24 -2.58 -16.24
C ILE A 200 -9.53 -3.58 -17.15
N VAL A 201 -8.59 -4.34 -16.59
CA VAL A 201 -7.82 -5.36 -17.31
C VAL A 201 -8.71 -6.50 -17.83
N GLY A 202 -9.78 -6.87 -17.13
CA GLY A 202 -10.69 -7.93 -17.55
C GLY A 202 -11.73 -7.51 -18.59
N SER A 203 -11.78 -6.23 -19.00
CA SER A 203 -12.73 -5.76 -20.01
C SER A 203 -12.23 -6.06 -21.43
N PRO A 204 -13.03 -6.72 -22.29
CA PRO A 204 -12.68 -6.95 -23.69
C PRO A 204 -12.40 -5.67 -24.47
N VAL A 205 -12.98 -4.53 -24.04
CA VAL A 205 -12.97 -3.25 -24.73
C VAL A 205 -11.65 -2.48 -24.55
N GLU A 206 -10.87 -2.75 -23.49
CA GLU A 206 -9.63 -2.01 -23.20
C GLU A 206 -8.33 -2.79 -23.46
N ILE A 207 -8.39 -4.12 -23.64
CA ILE A 207 -7.28 -4.89 -24.21
C ILE A 207 -7.31 -4.81 -25.75
N THR A 208 -7.61 -3.65 -26.32
CA THR A 208 -7.39 -3.39 -27.74
C THR A 208 -5.90 -3.14 -27.96
N GLY A 209 -5.10 -4.20 -28.02
CA GLY A 209 -3.67 -4.08 -28.33
C GLY A 209 -2.78 -5.29 -28.05
N CYS A 210 -3.26 -6.31 -27.34
CA CYS A 210 -2.49 -7.51 -27.01
C CYS A 210 -3.40 -8.73 -26.94
N SER A 211 -3.02 -9.83 -27.61
CA SER A 211 -3.81 -11.06 -27.63
C SER A 211 -3.47 -12.02 -26.48
N ASN A 212 -2.40 -11.74 -25.71
CA ASN A 212 -2.11 -12.42 -24.45
C ASN A 212 -1.33 -11.51 -23.47
N PRO A 213 -1.36 -11.80 -22.16
CA PRO A 213 -0.68 -10.97 -21.15
C PRO A 213 0.84 -10.98 -21.22
N GLY A 214 1.45 -11.99 -21.86
CA GLY A 214 2.89 -11.98 -22.15
C GLY A 214 3.24 -10.83 -23.10
N GLN A 215 2.45 -10.62 -24.14
CA GLN A 215 2.55 -9.47 -25.04
C GLN A 215 2.21 -8.15 -24.33
N CYS A 216 1.24 -8.14 -23.41
CA CYS A 216 0.96 -6.95 -22.58
C CYS A 216 2.13 -6.55 -21.68
N LEU A 217 2.88 -7.53 -21.17
CA LEU A 217 4.07 -7.33 -20.35
C LEU A 217 5.30 -6.99 -21.20
N GLU A 218 5.39 -7.46 -22.45
CA GLU A 218 6.41 -6.97 -23.38
C GLU A 218 6.12 -5.52 -23.81
N GLN A 219 4.84 -5.15 -23.89
CA GLN A 219 4.37 -3.77 -24.01
C GLN A 219 4.25 -3.08 -22.64
N VAL A 220 5.22 -3.23 -21.71
CA VAL A 220 5.25 -2.38 -20.50
C VAL A 220 5.23 -0.93 -20.95
N SER A 221 4.05 -0.33 -20.89
CA SER A 221 3.83 1.03 -21.26
C SER A 221 3.95 1.89 -20.02
N ASN A 222 4.63 3.01 -20.19
CA ASN A 222 4.81 4.00 -19.16
C ASN A 222 3.55 4.86 -18.95
N SER A 223 2.44 4.52 -19.60
CA SER A 223 1.20 5.27 -19.47
C SER A 223 0.04 4.35 -19.08
N PHE A 224 -0.75 4.84 -18.13
CA PHE A 224 -2.08 4.30 -17.80
C PHE A 224 -3.11 4.49 -18.92
N SER A 225 -2.73 5.10 -20.05
CA SER A 225 -3.60 5.22 -21.24
C SER A 225 -3.58 3.98 -22.14
N SER A 226 -2.85 2.93 -21.77
CA SER A 226 -2.69 1.72 -22.58
C SER A 226 -2.90 0.45 -21.75
N ALA A 227 -3.32 -0.63 -22.41
CA ALA A 227 -3.53 -1.94 -21.80
C ALA A 227 -2.33 -2.41 -20.94
N GLY A 228 -1.08 -2.27 -21.43
CA GLY A 228 0.12 -2.67 -20.70
C GLY A 228 0.34 -1.90 -19.37
N GLY A 229 -0.10 -0.64 -19.29
CA GLY A 229 -0.01 0.17 -18.08
C GLY A 229 -0.98 -0.30 -16.99
N PHE A 230 -2.24 -0.58 -17.36
CA PHE A 230 -3.23 -1.15 -16.44
C PHE A 230 -2.87 -2.55 -15.98
N MET A 231 -2.34 -3.39 -16.88
CA MET A 231 -1.78 -4.71 -16.54
C MET A 231 -0.66 -4.60 -15.50
N SER A 232 0.29 -3.69 -15.72
CA SER A 232 1.38 -3.44 -14.78
C SER A 232 0.86 -3.02 -13.40
N PHE A 233 -0.13 -2.12 -13.36
CA PHE A 233 -0.77 -1.70 -12.10
C PHE A 233 -1.47 -2.84 -11.37
N HIS A 234 -2.13 -3.72 -12.11
CA HIS A 234 -2.79 -4.89 -11.54
C HIS A 234 -1.77 -5.81 -10.84
N TYR A 235 -0.63 -6.10 -11.49
CA TYR A 235 0.44 -6.88 -10.88
C TYR A 235 1.10 -6.19 -9.68
N ILE A 236 1.34 -4.87 -9.78
CA ILE A 236 1.88 -4.08 -8.67
C ILE A 236 0.94 -4.17 -7.45
N SER A 237 -0.37 -4.02 -7.68
CA SER A 237 -1.40 -4.15 -6.64
C SER A 237 -1.41 -5.56 -6.03
N ALA A 238 -1.29 -6.60 -6.84
CA ALA A 238 -1.20 -7.98 -6.37
C ALA A 238 0.05 -8.23 -5.50
N ILE A 239 1.25 -7.80 -5.95
CA ILE A 239 2.51 -7.95 -5.21
C ILE A 239 2.44 -7.22 -3.87
N LEU A 240 1.98 -5.97 -3.88
CA LEU A 240 1.80 -5.16 -2.68
C LEU A 240 0.82 -5.86 -1.73
N GLY A 241 -0.32 -6.34 -2.25
CA GLY A 241 -1.36 -6.93 -1.42
C GLY A 241 -0.98 -8.27 -0.82
N VAL A 242 -0.29 -9.13 -1.56
CA VAL A 242 0.30 -10.38 -1.04
C VAL A 242 1.32 -10.06 0.04
N THR A 243 2.11 -9.00 -0.12
CA THR A 243 3.09 -8.59 0.89
C THR A 243 2.40 -8.10 2.18
N VAL A 244 1.37 -7.25 2.05
CA VAL A 244 0.59 -6.77 3.21
C VAL A 244 -0.12 -7.94 3.91
N ALA A 245 -0.76 -8.84 3.14
CA ALA A 245 -1.43 -10.03 3.64
C ALA A 245 -0.43 -10.97 4.35
N GLY A 246 0.74 -11.22 3.77
CA GLY A 246 1.79 -12.03 4.37
C GLY A 246 2.32 -11.46 5.69
N ALA A 247 2.50 -10.13 5.76
CA ALA A 247 2.88 -9.46 7.00
C ALA A 247 1.79 -9.59 8.08
N PHE A 248 0.53 -9.43 7.70
CA PHE A 248 -0.61 -9.61 8.59
C PHE A 248 -0.74 -11.04 9.11
N LEU A 249 -0.65 -12.04 8.21
CA LEU A 249 -0.70 -13.46 8.55
C LEU A 249 0.44 -13.85 9.50
N TYR A 250 1.65 -13.39 9.22
CA TYR A 250 2.81 -13.63 10.07
C TYR A 250 2.59 -13.13 11.50
N GLU A 251 2.04 -11.92 11.65
CA GLU A 251 1.76 -11.33 12.96
C GLU A 251 0.65 -12.12 13.66
N ALA A 252 -0.45 -12.42 12.96
CA ALA A 252 -1.60 -13.16 13.50
C ALA A 252 -1.24 -14.58 13.96
N GLN A 253 -0.34 -15.27 13.25
CA GLN A 253 0.12 -16.62 13.60
C GLN A 253 0.94 -16.64 14.90
N ARG A 254 1.75 -15.60 15.14
CA ARG A 254 2.66 -15.55 16.29
C ARG A 254 2.03 -14.92 17.54
N ASP A 255 0.91 -14.24 17.38
CA ASP A 255 0.27 -13.50 18.45
C ASP A 255 -0.52 -14.41 19.40
N ARG A 256 0.08 -14.68 20.56
CA ARG A 256 -0.53 -15.47 21.63
C ARG A 256 -1.68 -14.75 22.34
N ALA A 257 -1.84 -13.43 22.17
CA ALA A 257 -2.92 -12.67 22.78
C ALA A 257 -4.25 -12.78 22.02
N LEU A 258 -4.23 -13.26 20.77
CA LEU A 258 -5.45 -13.51 20.01
C LEU A 258 -6.21 -14.72 20.56
N ASN A 259 -7.50 -14.54 20.81
CA ASN A 259 -8.39 -15.67 21.07
C ASN A 259 -8.56 -16.54 19.80
N THR A 260 -9.06 -17.77 19.97
CA THR A 260 -9.17 -18.74 18.87
C THR A 260 -10.04 -18.25 17.70
N VAL A 261 -11.13 -17.53 17.98
CA VAL A 261 -12.06 -17.02 16.96
C VAL A 261 -11.42 -15.88 16.16
N ALA A 262 -10.91 -14.86 16.85
CA ALA A 262 -10.17 -13.75 16.26
C ALA A 262 -8.99 -14.23 15.41
N ARG A 263 -8.21 -15.21 15.90
CA ARG A 263 -7.11 -15.79 15.14
C ARG A 263 -7.61 -16.48 13.87
N LYS A 264 -8.63 -17.33 13.94
CA LYS A 264 -9.20 -17.98 12.75
C LYS A 264 -9.72 -16.95 11.75
N ALA A 265 -10.44 -15.93 12.19
CA ALA A 265 -10.96 -14.87 11.33
C ALA A 265 -9.83 -14.07 10.65
N ALA A 266 -8.78 -13.71 11.39
CA ALA A 266 -7.60 -13.06 10.81
C ALA A 266 -6.89 -13.97 9.79
N LEU A 267 -6.68 -15.25 10.10
CA LEU A 267 -6.03 -16.18 9.16
C LEU A 267 -6.86 -16.38 7.89
N VAL A 268 -8.18 -16.49 8.00
CA VAL A 268 -9.07 -16.54 6.83
C VAL A 268 -8.95 -15.26 6.02
N ALA A 269 -9.13 -14.08 6.63
CA ALA A 269 -9.08 -12.80 5.90
C ALA A 269 -7.75 -12.57 5.18
N GLY A 270 -6.63 -12.90 5.82
CA GLY A 270 -5.30 -12.78 5.20
C GLY A 270 -5.07 -13.80 4.09
N SER A 271 -5.51 -15.05 4.28
CA SER A 271 -5.26 -16.13 3.31
C SER A 271 -6.15 -16.01 2.08
N THR A 272 -7.43 -15.65 2.26
CA THR A 272 -8.34 -15.44 1.12
C THR A 272 -7.93 -14.23 0.31
N LEU A 273 -7.42 -13.15 0.95
CA LEU A 273 -6.86 -12.00 0.24
C LEU A 273 -5.65 -12.43 -0.60
N ALA A 274 -4.67 -13.09 0.02
CA ALA A 274 -3.49 -13.57 -0.70
C ALA A 274 -3.87 -14.49 -1.86
N LEU A 275 -4.80 -15.42 -1.63
CA LEU A 275 -5.31 -16.32 -2.67
C LEU A 275 -5.98 -15.56 -3.81
N ALA A 276 -6.87 -14.61 -3.53
CA ALA A 276 -7.55 -13.82 -4.55
C ALA A 276 -6.56 -13.04 -5.42
N LEU A 277 -5.53 -12.45 -4.81
CA LEU A 277 -4.52 -11.66 -5.52
C LEU A 277 -3.57 -12.53 -6.33
N ILE A 278 -3.13 -13.67 -5.79
CA ILE A 278 -2.29 -14.63 -6.52
C ILE A 278 -3.08 -15.21 -7.69
N LEU A 279 -4.32 -15.65 -7.45
CA LEU A 279 -5.16 -16.22 -8.50
C LEU A 279 -5.49 -15.17 -9.56
N GLY A 280 -5.88 -13.96 -9.16
CA GLY A 280 -6.13 -12.85 -10.09
C GLY A 280 -4.91 -12.56 -10.99
N ALA A 281 -3.70 -12.53 -10.41
CA ALA A 281 -2.48 -12.34 -11.18
C ALA A 281 -2.13 -13.55 -12.05
N VAL A 282 -2.24 -14.79 -11.53
CA VAL A 282 -1.85 -16.02 -12.26
C VAL A 282 -2.80 -16.33 -13.41
N LEU A 283 -4.12 -16.20 -13.19
CA LEU A 283 -5.11 -16.50 -14.23
C LEU A 283 -5.02 -15.56 -15.42
N THR A 284 -4.38 -14.39 -15.30
CA THR A 284 -4.04 -13.61 -16.50
C THR A 284 -3.20 -14.44 -17.47
N PHE A 285 -2.19 -15.18 -17.00
CA PHE A 285 -1.23 -15.92 -17.84
C PHE A 285 -1.75 -17.23 -18.43
N ILE A 286 -2.93 -17.70 -18.02
CA ILE A 286 -3.45 -19.01 -18.42
C ILE A 286 -4.67 -18.79 -19.31
N PRO A 287 -4.70 -19.35 -20.54
CA PRO A 287 -5.90 -19.37 -21.35
C PRO A 287 -6.89 -20.35 -20.69
N ILE A 288 -7.88 -19.84 -19.97
CA ILE A 288 -8.89 -20.65 -19.27
C ILE A 288 -10.27 -20.31 -19.83
N GLU A 289 -11.18 -21.29 -19.79
CA GLU A 289 -12.61 -21.09 -20.05
C GLU A 289 -13.18 -19.91 -19.23
N ASP A 290 -14.02 -19.12 -19.90
CA ASP A 290 -14.57 -17.82 -19.47
C ASP A 290 -15.13 -17.81 -18.03
N ALA A 291 -15.67 -18.93 -17.56
CA ALA A 291 -16.27 -19.05 -16.23
C ALA A 291 -15.25 -18.96 -15.07
N TRP A 292 -14.00 -19.39 -15.27
CA TRP A 292 -13.00 -19.35 -14.19
C TRP A 292 -12.49 -17.95 -13.90
N LEU A 293 -12.63 -17.00 -14.83
CA LEU A 293 -12.23 -15.60 -14.64
C LEU A 293 -13.04 -14.88 -13.56
N ALA A 294 -14.25 -15.35 -13.23
CA ALA A 294 -15.04 -14.80 -12.13
C ALA A 294 -14.54 -15.26 -10.73
N THR A 295 -13.72 -16.32 -10.67
CA THR A 295 -13.28 -16.94 -9.42
C THR A 295 -12.45 -16.00 -8.53
N PRO A 296 -11.42 -15.28 -9.05
CA PRO A 296 -10.68 -14.31 -8.25
C PRO A 296 -11.59 -13.22 -7.66
N LEU A 297 -12.57 -12.73 -8.43
CA LEU A 297 -13.50 -11.71 -7.96
C LEU A 297 -14.39 -12.23 -6.82
N ALA A 298 -14.88 -13.46 -6.92
CA ALA A 298 -15.67 -14.08 -5.86
C ALA A 298 -14.85 -14.21 -4.56
N ILE A 299 -13.61 -14.72 -4.64
CA ILE A 299 -12.72 -14.87 -3.47
C ILE A 299 -12.33 -13.49 -2.91
N ALA A 300 -12.08 -12.51 -3.77
CA ALA A 300 -11.81 -11.13 -3.39
C ALA A 300 -12.99 -10.50 -2.64
N SER A 301 -14.22 -10.71 -3.12
CA SER A 301 -15.45 -10.20 -2.50
C SER A 301 -15.69 -10.85 -1.12
N LEU A 302 -15.40 -12.14 -0.96
CA LEU A 302 -15.41 -12.80 0.35
C LEU A 302 -14.35 -12.24 1.30
N SER A 303 -13.15 -11.95 0.77
CA SER A 303 -12.07 -11.30 1.54
C SER A 303 -12.47 -9.90 1.99
N TRP A 304 -13.17 -9.15 1.14
CA TRP A 304 -13.71 -7.83 1.44
C TRP A 304 -14.68 -7.87 2.62
N VAL A 305 -15.61 -8.83 2.63
CA VAL A 305 -16.54 -9.06 3.76
C VAL A 305 -15.77 -9.35 5.06
N ALA A 306 -14.77 -10.24 5.01
CA ALA A 306 -13.97 -10.57 6.18
C ALA A 306 -13.21 -9.34 6.75
N ILE A 307 -12.57 -8.56 5.87
CA ILE A 307 -11.83 -7.35 6.26
C ILE A 307 -12.77 -6.30 6.83
N VAL A 308 -13.88 -5.98 6.16
CA VAL A 308 -14.85 -4.98 6.64
C VAL A 308 -15.47 -5.41 7.95
N GLY A 309 -15.79 -6.70 8.12
CA GLY A 309 -16.31 -7.26 9.36
C GLY A 309 -15.35 -7.06 10.54
N LEU A 310 -14.07 -7.39 10.35
CA LEU A 310 -13.02 -7.19 11.35
C LEU A 310 -12.81 -5.70 11.67
N VAL A 311 -12.73 -4.83 10.65
CA VAL A 311 -12.59 -3.38 10.85
C VAL A 311 -13.78 -2.81 11.63
N THR A 312 -15.00 -3.28 11.33
CA THR A 312 -16.21 -2.83 12.04
C THR A 312 -16.19 -3.28 13.49
N ALA A 313 -15.83 -4.55 13.75
CA ALA A 313 -15.69 -5.08 15.11
C ALA A 313 -14.63 -4.31 15.93
N ASP A 314 -13.47 -4.02 15.32
CA ASP A 314 -12.40 -3.22 15.94
C ASP A 314 -12.87 -1.80 16.29
N CYS A 315 -13.52 -1.11 15.35
CA CYS A 315 -14.05 0.23 15.57
C CYS A 315 -15.09 0.27 16.70
N LEU A 316 -15.92 -0.77 16.78
CA LEU A 316 -16.90 -0.93 17.84
C LEU A 316 -16.23 -1.16 19.20
N ALA A 317 -15.19 -1.99 19.27
CA ALA A 317 -14.43 -2.26 20.50
C ALA A 317 -13.60 -1.06 20.98
N LEU A 318 -13.08 -0.22 20.07
CA LEU A 318 -12.29 0.96 20.40
C LEU A 318 -13.12 2.12 20.96
N ARG A 319 -14.41 2.21 20.60
CA ARG A 319 -15.33 3.27 21.08
C ARG A 319 -15.53 3.26 22.60
N ASP A 320 -15.22 2.14 23.26
CA ASP A 320 -15.45 1.95 24.70
C ASP A 320 -14.28 2.45 25.56
N LYS A 321 -13.15 2.91 24.97
CA LYS A 321 -11.97 3.40 25.72
C LYS A 321 -11.88 4.94 25.73
N PRO A 322 -11.75 5.59 26.90
CA PRO A 322 -11.47 7.03 26.95
C PRO A 322 -10.06 7.29 26.40
N ALA A 323 -9.98 8.00 25.27
CA ALA A 323 -8.70 8.40 24.69
C ALA A 323 -8.18 9.68 25.38
N ALA A 324 -6.96 9.64 25.92
CA ALA A 324 -6.23 10.86 26.26
C ALA A 324 -5.97 11.65 24.96
N ARG A 325 -6.52 12.86 24.85
CA ARG A 325 -6.38 13.70 23.66
C ARG A 325 -5.07 14.48 23.72
N THR A 326 -4.08 14.06 22.95
CA THR A 326 -2.96 14.93 22.59
C THR A 326 -3.42 16.00 21.60
N PRO A 327 -2.90 17.24 21.64
CA PRO A 327 -3.22 18.26 20.67
C PRO A 327 -2.86 17.81 19.25
N ILE A 328 -3.77 18.02 18.28
CA ILE A 328 -3.62 17.59 16.88
C ILE A 328 -2.27 18.03 16.28
N LYS A 329 -1.83 19.26 16.58
CA LYS A 329 -0.55 19.81 16.11
C LYS A 329 0.66 18.99 16.56
N GLU A 330 0.65 18.49 17.79
CA GLU A 330 1.75 17.68 18.32
C GLU A 330 1.77 16.29 17.68
N THR A 331 0.59 15.70 17.51
CA THR A 331 0.42 14.41 16.81
C THR A 331 0.91 14.50 15.36
N LEU A 332 0.55 15.54 14.61
CA LEU A 332 1.00 15.75 13.23
C LEU A 332 2.53 15.94 13.16
N ARG A 333 3.10 16.72 14.08
CA ARG A 333 4.55 16.89 14.19
C ARG A 333 5.26 15.57 14.45
N ASP A 334 4.70 14.71 15.29
CA ASP A 334 5.31 13.41 15.59
C ASP A 334 5.18 12.42 14.42
N PHE A 335 4.08 12.46 13.66
CA PHE A 335 3.99 11.73 12.39
C PHE A 335 5.01 12.22 11.36
N ALA A 336 5.20 13.54 11.23
CA ALA A 336 6.24 14.11 10.37
C ALA A 336 7.67 13.76 10.83
N ARG A 337 7.88 13.48 12.13
CA ARG A 337 9.20 13.04 12.62
C ARG A 337 9.52 11.60 12.24
N VAL A 338 8.53 10.71 12.20
CA VAL A 338 8.76 9.29 11.83
C VAL A 338 9.02 9.10 10.33
N THR A 339 8.66 10.06 9.47
CA THR A 339 9.02 10.06 8.04
C THR A 339 10.49 10.44 7.79
N LYS A 340 11.20 10.96 8.81
CA LYS A 340 12.63 11.36 8.74
C LYS A 340 12.91 12.36 7.61
N PRO A 341 12.38 13.59 7.68
CA PRO A 341 12.40 14.56 6.57
C PRO A 341 13.80 14.89 6.04
N GLY A 342 14.83 14.88 6.90
CA GLY A 342 16.20 15.11 6.44
C GLY A 342 16.75 14.00 5.54
N ILE A 343 16.38 12.73 5.78
CA ILE A 343 16.76 11.62 4.90
C ILE A 343 15.91 11.66 3.64
N MET A 344 14.60 11.88 3.80
CA MET A 344 13.65 12.01 2.71
C MET A 344 14.10 13.07 1.70
N LEU A 345 14.43 14.28 2.15
CA LEU A 345 14.93 15.36 1.29
C LEU A 345 16.18 14.95 0.51
N LEU A 346 17.12 14.24 1.13
CA LEU A 346 18.31 13.77 0.44
C LEU A 346 17.95 12.79 -0.70
N LEU A 347 16.98 11.90 -0.48
CA LEU A 347 16.50 10.99 -1.52
C LEU A 347 15.77 11.75 -2.62
N GLU A 348 14.96 12.75 -2.28
CA GLU A 348 14.25 13.56 -3.30
C GLU A 348 15.21 14.38 -4.17
N VAL A 349 16.33 14.87 -3.62
CA VAL A 349 17.36 15.56 -4.41
C VAL A 349 18.03 14.62 -5.41
N THR A 350 18.26 13.35 -5.04
CA THR A 350 18.84 12.37 -5.98
C THR A 350 17.83 11.95 -7.04
N THR A 351 16.54 11.83 -6.70
CA THR A 351 15.43 11.65 -7.65
C THR A 351 15.42 12.80 -8.66
N LEU A 352 15.39 14.06 -8.19
CA LEU A 352 15.36 15.24 -9.05
C LEU A 352 16.60 15.31 -9.95
N GLY A 353 17.80 15.04 -9.42
CA GLY A 353 19.02 15.00 -10.20
C GLY A 353 18.94 13.97 -11.34
N ALA A 354 18.42 12.77 -11.07
CA ALA A 354 18.20 11.76 -12.10
C ALA A 354 17.15 12.20 -13.14
N MET A 355 16.07 12.87 -12.71
CA MET A 355 15.05 13.41 -13.62
C MET A 355 15.62 14.45 -14.59
N LEU A 356 16.48 15.36 -14.11
CA LEU A 356 17.08 16.40 -14.95
C LEU A 356 17.97 15.81 -16.05
N ILE A 357 18.77 14.80 -15.69
CA ILE A 357 19.67 14.12 -16.64
C ILE A 357 18.84 13.29 -17.63
N ALA A 358 17.86 12.55 -17.14
CA ALA A 358 16.96 11.76 -17.95
C ALA A 358 16.17 12.59 -18.97
N ALA A 359 15.73 13.79 -18.57
CA ALA A 359 14.95 14.69 -19.43
C ALA A 359 15.81 15.44 -20.43
N GLN A 360 17.13 15.36 -20.31
CA GLN A 360 18.06 16.22 -21.04
C GLN A 360 17.72 17.71 -20.85
N GLY A 361 17.37 18.10 -19.63
CA GLY A 361 16.89 19.45 -19.30
C GLY A 361 15.92 19.42 -18.12
N TRP A 362 15.03 20.41 -18.07
CA TRP A 362 13.99 20.47 -17.04
C TRP A 362 12.74 19.70 -17.49
N PRO A 363 12.33 18.65 -16.76
CA PRO A 363 11.01 18.04 -16.96
C PRO A 363 9.90 19.04 -16.64
N SER A 364 8.67 18.72 -17.03
CA SER A 364 7.51 19.54 -16.64
C SER A 364 7.40 19.64 -15.12
N LEU A 365 7.02 20.83 -14.62
CA LEU A 365 6.88 21.07 -13.19
C LEU A 365 5.89 20.09 -12.54
N GLU A 366 4.82 19.77 -13.25
CA GLU A 366 3.82 18.79 -12.83
C GLU A 366 4.44 17.41 -12.58
N LEU A 367 5.21 16.88 -13.55
CA LEU A 367 5.86 15.57 -13.42
C LEU A 367 6.85 15.55 -12.24
N VAL A 368 7.61 16.62 -12.05
CA VAL A 368 8.52 16.77 -10.91
C VAL A 368 7.74 16.73 -9.60
N LEU A 369 6.68 17.53 -9.45
CA LEU A 369 5.91 17.59 -8.21
C LEU A 369 5.24 16.26 -7.87
N LEU A 370 4.63 15.59 -8.86
CA LEU A 370 3.99 14.29 -8.68
C LEU A 370 5.00 13.19 -8.32
N THR A 371 6.15 13.16 -8.99
CA THR A 371 7.22 12.19 -8.72
C THR A 371 7.80 12.37 -7.32
N LEU A 372 8.10 13.61 -6.92
CA LEU A 372 8.65 13.90 -5.59
C LEU A 372 7.61 13.69 -4.48
N LEU A 373 6.32 13.94 -4.73
CA LEU A 373 5.25 13.63 -3.78
C LEU A 373 5.16 12.12 -3.53
N GLY A 374 5.13 11.33 -4.60
CA GLY A 374 5.13 9.87 -4.52
C GLY A 374 6.40 9.30 -3.87
N GLY A 375 7.57 9.83 -4.24
CA GLY A 375 8.87 9.51 -3.63
C GLY A 375 8.89 9.80 -2.13
N ALA A 376 8.39 10.97 -1.72
CA ALA A 376 8.35 11.39 -0.32
C ALA A 376 7.42 10.50 0.50
N MET A 377 6.26 10.11 -0.06
CA MET A 377 5.37 9.13 0.57
C MET A 377 6.04 7.75 0.70
N ALA A 378 6.73 7.26 -0.34
CA ALA A 378 7.42 5.98 -0.29
C ALA A 378 8.54 5.97 0.77
N ALA A 379 9.42 6.97 0.73
CA ALA A 379 10.53 7.11 1.69
C ALA A 379 10.03 7.34 3.12
N GLY A 380 8.98 8.15 3.29
CA GLY A 380 8.34 8.43 4.56
C GLY A 380 7.68 7.19 5.16
N GLY A 381 6.97 6.41 4.34
CA GLY A 381 6.31 5.17 4.74
C GLY A 381 7.33 4.11 5.18
N ALA A 382 8.36 3.91 4.38
CA ALA A 382 9.48 3.01 4.69
C ALA A 382 10.23 3.45 5.98
N SER A 383 10.41 4.75 6.19
CA SER A 383 11.03 5.31 7.39
C SER A 383 10.20 5.12 8.66
N ALA A 384 8.88 5.26 8.56
CA ALA A 384 7.96 5.00 9.66
C ALA A 384 7.94 3.50 10.02
N LEU A 385 7.89 2.61 9.03
CA LEU A 385 8.02 1.17 9.23
C LEU A 385 9.38 0.78 9.84
N ASN A 386 10.46 1.46 9.45
CA ASN A 386 11.76 1.29 10.10
C ASN A 386 11.72 1.69 11.59
N CYS A 387 11.10 2.82 11.93
CA CYS A 387 10.91 3.20 13.34
C CYS A 387 10.09 2.15 14.10
N TYR A 388 9.04 1.59 13.49
CA TYR A 388 8.27 0.50 14.09
C TYR A 388 9.14 -0.72 14.39
N TYR A 389 9.91 -1.22 13.42
CA TYR A 389 10.77 -2.40 13.60
C TYR A 389 11.98 -2.15 14.52
N ASP A 390 12.39 -0.90 14.71
CA ASP A 390 13.50 -0.51 15.59
C ASP A 390 13.06 -0.10 17.01
N ARG A 391 11.77 -0.24 17.34
CA ARG A 391 11.19 0.22 18.62
C ARG A 391 11.89 -0.29 19.89
N ASP A 392 12.42 -1.51 19.84
CA ASP A 392 13.12 -2.17 20.95
C ASP A 392 14.57 -1.69 21.12
N ILE A 393 15.22 -1.23 20.04
CA ILE A 393 16.61 -0.76 20.07
C ILE A 393 16.71 0.77 20.13
N ASP A 394 15.69 1.49 19.68
CA ASP A 394 15.71 2.95 19.60
C ASP A 394 15.82 3.62 20.99
N GLY A 395 15.30 2.98 22.04
CA GLY A 395 15.45 3.45 23.42
C GLY A 395 16.90 3.39 23.94
N LEU A 396 17.76 2.56 23.34
CA LEU A 396 19.12 2.26 23.81
C LEU A 396 20.19 3.22 23.22
N MET A 397 19.83 3.95 22.16
CA MET A 397 20.75 4.84 21.44
C MET A 397 20.47 6.31 21.77
N ALA A 398 21.52 7.08 22.02
CA ALA A 398 21.38 8.48 22.47
C ALA A 398 20.65 9.35 21.44
N ARG A 399 20.85 9.06 20.15
CA ARG A 399 20.22 9.77 19.03
C ARG A 399 18.73 9.47 18.87
N THR A 400 18.30 8.23 19.14
CA THR A 400 16.94 7.77 18.77
C THR A 400 16.00 7.60 19.95
N ARG A 401 16.51 7.67 21.20
CA ARG A 401 15.70 7.64 22.43
C ARG A 401 14.64 8.74 22.57
N LYS A 402 14.75 9.82 21.77
CA LYS A 402 13.78 10.93 21.71
C LYS A 402 12.77 10.80 20.55
N ARG A 403 12.77 9.68 19.84
CA ARG A 403 11.79 9.42 18.76
C ARG A 403 10.40 9.19 19.35
N PRO A 404 9.32 9.42 18.56
CA PRO A 404 7.95 9.33 19.03
C PRO A 404 7.55 8.02 19.71
N ILE A 405 8.04 6.86 19.24
CA ILE A 405 7.74 5.55 19.85
C ILE A 405 8.42 5.40 21.22
N PRO A 406 9.76 5.52 21.37
CA PRO A 406 10.41 5.48 22.68
C PRO A 406 9.87 6.48 23.71
N THR A 407 9.46 7.67 23.29
CA THR A 407 8.89 8.69 24.19
C THR A 407 7.42 8.43 24.54
N GLY A 408 6.76 7.47 23.88
CA GLY A 408 5.34 7.17 24.07
C GLY A 408 4.39 8.21 23.49
N SER A 409 4.86 9.15 22.66
CA SER A 409 4.01 10.19 22.08
C SER A 409 3.18 9.67 20.90
N LEU A 410 3.68 8.64 20.22
CA LEU A 410 2.92 7.80 19.29
C LEU A 410 3.07 6.33 19.71
N THR A 411 1.97 5.58 19.60
CA THR A 411 2.02 4.13 19.80
C THR A 411 2.74 3.46 18.63
N SER A 412 3.36 2.30 18.88
CA SER A 412 3.98 1.49 17.80
C SER A 412 2.99 1.18 16.68
N ASP A 413 1.73 0.97 17.05
CA ASP A 413 0.65 0.66 16.11
C ASP A 413 0.31 1.83 15.21
N GLN A 414 0.18 3.05 15.78
CA GLN A 414 -0.05 4.27 15.01
C GLN A 414 1.03 4.47 13.94
N VAL A 415 2.30 4.31 14.33
CA VAL A 415 3.43 4.47 13.39
C VAL A 415 3.45 3.39 12.32
N ARG A 416 3.12 2.14 12.69
CA ARG A 416 3.01 1.05 11.71
C ARG A 416 1.89 1.27 10.71
N VAL A 417 0.69 1.63 11.18
CA VAL A 417 -0.47 1.92 10.33
C VAL A 417 -0.13 3.03 9.35
N PHE A 418 0.40 4.13 9.88
CA PHE A 418 0.79 5.28 9.10
C PHE A 418 1.83 4.91 8.03
N GLY A 419 2.88 4.19 8.40
CA GLY A 419 3.91 3.76 7.45
C GLY A 419 3.37 2.87 6.34
N LEU A 420 2.50 1.91 6.68
CA LEU A 420 1.90 1.01 5.70
C LEU A 420 0.95 1.73 4.74
N VAL A 421 0.06 2.57 5.25
CA VAL A 421 -0.87 3.37 4.43
C VAL A 421 -0.10 4.31 3.52
N LEU A 422 0.91 5.01 4.04
CA LEU A 422 1.71 5.94 3.26
C LEU A 422 2.49 5.23 2.14
N SER A 423 3.02 4.03 2.38
CA SER A 423 3.65 3.20 1.35
C SER A 423 2.66 2.76 0.25
N VAL A 424 1.42 2.40 0.61
CA VAL A 424 0.38 2.04 -0.38
C VAL A 424 -0.02 3.26 -1.20
N LEU A 425 -0.25 4.40 -0.55
CA LEU A 425 -0.58 5.66 -1.24
C LEU A 425 0.54 6.11 -2.17
N ALA A 426 1.81 5.92 -1.80
CA ALA A 426 2.94 6.21 -2.68
C ALA A 426 2.89 5.43 -3.99
N VAL A 427 2.53 4.14 -3.92
CA VAL A 427 2.42 3.28 -5.11
C VAL A 427 1.22 3.69 -5.96
N ILE A 428 0.07 4.00 -5.35
CA ILE A 428 -1.09 4.52 -6.08
C ILE A 428 -0.73 5.81 -6.81
N GLU A 429 -0.12 6.74 -6.10
CA GLU A 429 0.25 8.06 -6.63
C GLU A 429 1.19 7.93 -7.82
N LEU A 430 2.32 7.24 -7.64
CA LEU A 430 3.32 7.09 -8.70
C LEU A 430 2.80 6.27 -9.86
N ALA A 431 1.97 5.28 -9.61
CA ALA A 431 1.45 4.50 -10.71
C ALA A 431 0.52 5.41 -11.53
N TRP A 432 -0.55 5.90 -10.92
CA TRP A 432 -1.63 6.57 -11.65
C TRP A 432 -1.23 7.92 -12.27
N PHE A 433 -0.40 8.69 -11.56
CA PHE A 433 -0.06 10.07 -11.95
C PHE A 433 1.34 10.22 -12.56
N VAL A 434 2.19 9.19 -12.49
CA VAL A 434 3.54 9.22 -13.08
C VAL A 434 3.67 8.11 -14.11
N ASN A 435 4.00 6.88 -13.68
CA ASN A 435 3.94 5.68 -14.51
C ASN A 435 4.15 4.38 -13.68
N PRO A 436 3.76 3.21 -14.21
CA PRO A 436 3.92 1.93 -13.51
C PRO A 436 5.37 1.56 -13.18
N LEU A 437 6.34 1.94 -14.04
CA LEU A 437 7.75 1.60 -13.83
C LEU A 437 8.32 2.34 -12.61
N ALA A 438 8.06 3.64 -12.49
CA ALA A 438 8.42 4.46 -11.35
C ALA A 438 7.78 3.93 -10.06
N ALA A 439 6.50 3.56 -10.11
CA ALA A 439 5.80 2.94 -8.99
C ALA A 439 6.43 1.59 -8.57
N THR A 440 6.84 0.78 -9.54
CA THR A 440 7.51 -0.50 -9.30
C THR A 440 8.87 -0.29 -8.64
N MET A 441 9.65 0.69 -9.08
CA MET A 441 10.94 1.03 -8.46
C MET A 441 10.75 1.55 -7.04
N ALA A 442 9.73 2.39 -6.79
CA ALA A 442 9.42 2.88 -5.46
C ALA A 442 8.97 1.74 -4.53
N LEU A 443 8.12 0.83 -5.00
CA LEU A 443 7.70 -0.36 -4.26
C LEU A 443 8.90 -1.26 -3.95
N ALA A 444 9.73 -1.56 -4.94
CA ALA A 444 10.92 -2.38 -4.77
C ALA A 444 11.88 -1.78 -3.74
N GLY A 445 12.15 -0.46 -3.81
CA GLY A 445 12.97 0.23 -2.82
C GLY A 445 12.38 0.20 -1.41
N ASN A 446 11.05 0.39 -1.29
CA ASN A 446 10.34 0.32 -0.02
C ASN A 446 10.43 -1.09 0.61
N LEU A 447 10.13 -2.13 -0.18
CA LEU A 447 10.21 -3.52 0.26
C LEU A 447 11.65 -3.93 0.61
N PHE A 448 12.62 -3.51 -0.19
CA PHE A 448 14.03 -3.77 0.07
C PHE A 448 14.46 -3.11 1.39
N TYR A 449 14.10 -1.84 1.61
CA TYR A 449 14.43 -1.14 2.86
C TYR A 449 13.79 -1.77 4.09
N VAL A 450 12.53 -2.20 4.00
CA VAL A 450 11.77 -2.71 5.14
C VAL A 450 12.10 -4.19 5.41
N LEU A 451 12.03 -5.04 4.40
CA LEU A 451 12.18 -6.50 4.57
C LEU A 451 13.63 -6.94 4.56
N VAL A 452 14.41 -6.48 3.57
CA VAL A 452 15.80 -6.91 3.40
C VAL A 452 16.70 -6.17 4.38
N TYR A 453 16.71 -4.84 4.38
CA TYR A 453 17.55 -4.07 5.29
C TYR A 453 17.04 -4.12 6.73
N THR A 454 15.89 -3.52 7.02
CA THR A 454 15.44 -3.26 8.39
C THR A 454 15.19 -4.55 9.17
N ARG A 455 14.42 -5.48 8.61
CA ARG A 455 14.01 -6.69 9.32
C ARG A 455 15.09 -7.78 9.35
N LYS A 456 15.82 -7.98 8.24
CA LYS A 456 16.79 -9.07 8.11
C LYS A 456 18.22 -8.63 8.36
N LEU A 457 18.80 -7.81 7.48
CA LEU A 457 20.25 -7.59 7.46
C LEU A 457 20.74 -6.74 8.64
N LYS A 458 19.98 -5.70 9.02
CA LYS A 458 20.38 -4.74 10.06
C LYS A 458 20.86 -5.41 11.35
N ARG A 459 20.22 -6.52 11.73
CA ARG A 459 20.49 -7.25 12.98
C ARG A 459 21.34 -8.51 12.82
N THR A 460 21.62 -8.96 11.59
CA THR A 460 22.22 -10.29 11.35
C THR A 460 23.62 -10.25 10.76
N THR A 461 24.03 -9.16 10.11
CA THR A 461 25.31 -9.12 9.40
C THR A 461 25.95 -7.72 9.37
N PRO A 462 27.30 -7.63 9.38
CA PRO A 462 28.02 -6.38 9.13
C PRO A 462 27.88 -5.86 7.69
N GLN A 463 27.36 -6.67 6.77
CA GLN A 463 27.02 -6.25 5.40
C GLN A 463 25.70 -5.47 5.31
N ASN A 464 25.13 -5.07 6.45
CA ASN A 464 23.88 -4.32 6.53
C ASN A 464 23.93 -2.94 5.83
N ILE A 465 25.10 -2.32 5.69
CA ILE A 465 25.27 -1.04 4.98
C ILE A 465 25.53 -1.24 3.49
N VAL A 466 26.27 -2.27 3.11
CA VAL A 466 26.56 -2.53 1.69
C VAL A 466 25.29 -3.02 1.00
N ILE A 467 24.79 -4.18 1.40
CA ILE A 467 23.59 -4.76 0.78
C ILE A 467 22.37 -3.92 1.12
N GLY A 468 22.21 -3.52 2.39
CA GLY A 468 21.07 -2.68 2.79
C GLY A 468 21.09 -1.28 2.20
N GLY A 469 22.27 -0.75 1.83
CA GLY A 469 22.44 0.53 1.17
C GLY A 469 21.81 0.59 -0.23
N ALA A 470 21.57 -0.56 -0.88
CA ALA A 470 20.88 -0.63 -2.16
C ALA A 470 19.47 -0.01 -2.14
N ALA A 471 18.81 0.06 -0.97
CA ALA A 471 17.56 0.79 -0.82
C ALA A 471 17.68 2.26 -1.26
N GLY A 472 18.82 2.90 -0.99
CA GLY A 472 19.08 4.29 -1.34
C GLY A 472 19.28 4.52 -2.84
N SER A 473 19.49 3.46 -3.62
CA SER A 473 19.68 3.54 -5.08
C SER A 473 18.38 3.59 -5.87
N PHE A 474 17.25 3.29 -5.25
CA PHE A 474 15.95 3.29 -5.92
C PHE A 474 15.40 4.69 -6.27
N PRO A 475 15.54 5.75 -5.44
CA PRO A 475 15.02 7.07 -5.78
C PRO A 475 15.54 7.63 -7.12
N PRO A 476 16.85 7.53 -7.47
CA PRO A 476 17.31 7.85 -8.82
C PRO A 476 16.64 7.02 -9.92
N LEU A 477 16.40 5.72 -9.68
CA LEU A 477 15.71 4.85 -10.65
C LEU A 477 14.24 5.27 -10.81
N VAL A 478 13.58 5.68 -9.73
CA VAL A 478 12.22 6.25 -9.75
C VAL A 478 12.21 7.52 -10.58
N GLY A 479 13.14 8.45 -10.33
CA GLY A 479 13.24 9.71 -11.08
C GLY A 479 13.54 9.50 -12.56
N TRP A 480 14.47 8.61 -12.89
CA TRP A 480 14.77 8.29 -14.29
C TRP A 480 13.57 7.64 -14.99
N ALA A 481 12.96 6.63 -14.36
CA ALA A 481 11.77 5.96 -14.88
C ALA A 481 10.59 6.92 -15.04
N ALA A 482 10.42 7.89 -14.13
CA ALA A 482 9.37 8.90 -14.22
C ALA A 482 9.44 9.70 -15.53
N VAL A 483 10.66 9.99 -16.00
CA VAL A 483 10.90 10.80 -17.19
C VAL A 483 10.97 9.97 -18.46
N THR A 484 11.80 8.92 -18.51
CA THR A 484 12.04 8.17 -19.75
C THR A 484 11.15 6.95 -19.89
N GLY A 485 10.54 6.50 -18.79
CA GLY A 485 9.79 5.26 -18.80
C GLY A 485 10.65 4.02 -19.09
N SER A 486 11.94 4.09 -18.79
CA SER A 486 12.88 2.99 -19.03
C SER A 486 14.02 3.05 -18.02
N LEU A 487 14.79 1.98 -17.90
CA LEU A 487 16.01 1.94 -17.09
C LEU A 487 17.22 1.78 -18.00
N SER A 488 17.73 2.91 -18.48
CA SER A 488 18.94 2.94 -19.31
C SER A 488 20.21 2.69 -18.48
N LEU A 489 21.34 2.55 -19.17
CA LEU A 489 22.65 2.50 -18.50
C LEU A 489 22.90 3.72 -17.60
N GLY A 490 22.44 4.91 -18.00
CA GLY A 490 22.56 6.13 -17.19
C GLY A 490 21.82 6.02 -15.85
N ALA A 491 20.60 5.48 -15.86
CA ALA A 491 19.83 5.21 -14.64
C ALA A 491 20.59 4.30 -13.68
N LEU A 492 21.15 3.21 -14.22
CA LEU A 492 21.89 2.22 -13.44
C LEU A 492 23.20 2.78 -12.88
N LEU A 493 23.91 3.63 -13.64
CA LEU A 493 25.14 4.26 -13.16
C LEU A 493 24.89 5.28 -12.05
N ILE A 494 23.85 6.12 -12.14
CA ILE A 494 23.50 7.04 -11.05
C ILE A 494 23.08 6.25 -9.80
N ALA A 495 22.28 5.19 -9.98
CA ALA A 495 21.92 4.29 -8.88
C ALA A 495 23.16 3.62 -8.26
N ALA A 496 24.15 3.24 -9.07
CA ALA A 496 25.42 2.69 -8.61
C ALA A 496 26.26 3.73 -7.86
N ILE A 497 26.26 5.00 -8.27
CA ILE A 497 26.91 6.09 -7.51
C ILE A 497 26.33 6.14 -6.10
N ILE A 498 25.01 6.15 -5.94
CA ILE A 498 24.38 6.17 -4.61
C ILE A 498 24.71 4.88 -3.82
N PHE A 499 24.72 3.73 -4.50
CA PHE A 499 25.05 2.45 -3.88
C PHE A 499 26.47 2.48 -3.28
N TYR A 500 27.48 2.83 -4.07
CA TYR A 500 28.88 2.85 -3.64
C TYR A 500 29.23 4.05 -2.74
N TRP A 501 28.44 5.12 -2.80
CA TRP A 501 28.54 6.25 -1.87
C TRP A 501 28.08 5.90 -0.46
N THR A 502 27.10 5.01 -0.33
CA THR A 502 26.47 4.69 0.96
C THR A 502 27.46 4.09 1.98
N PRO A 503 28.32 3.09 1.65
CA PRO A 503 29.29 2.54 2.59
C PRO A 503 30.30 3.55 3.16
N PRO A 504 31.07 4.32 2.36
CA PRO A 504 32.03 5.27 2.91
C PRO A 504 31.34 6.39 3.70
N HIS A 505 30.17 6.85 3.26
CA HIS A 505 29.36 7.81 4.00
C HIS A 505 28.93 7.24 5.36
N PHE A 506 28.23 6.11 5.38
CA PHE A 506 27.63 5.63 6.62
C PHE A 506 28.65 5.03 7.59
N TRP A 507 29.68 4.33 7.10
CA TRP A 507 30.71 3.78 7.99
C TRP A 507 31.55 4.87 8.67
N SER A 508 31.74 6.02 8.03
CA SER A 508 32.36 7.17 8.70
C SER A 508 31.54 7.65 9.90
N LEU A 509 30.20 7.71 9.79
CA LEU A 509 29.32 7.95 10.93
C LEU A 509 29.37 6.79 11.94
N ALA A 510 29.46 5.55 11.46
CA ALA A 510 29.47 4.37 12.32
C ALA A 510 30.70 4.30 13.23
N LEU A 511 31.87 4.76 12.77
CA LEU A 511 33.07 4.92 13.60
C LEU A 511 32.77 5.80 14.83
N LEU A 512 32.07 6.92 14.63
CA LEU A 512 31.71 7.86 15.71
C LEU A 512 30.59 7.34 16.63
N LYS A 513 29.85 6.31 16.19
CA LYS A 513 28.66 5.77 16.88
C LYS A 513 28.82 4.29 17.24
N ALA A 514 30.04 3.75 17.21
CA ALA A 514 30.31 2.35 17.47
C ALA A 514 29.77 1.90 18.83
N ASN A 515 29.91 2.74 19.87
CA ASN A 515 29.39 2.44 21.21
C ASN A 515 27.86 2.35 21.24
N ASP A 516 27.14 3.21 20.50
CA ASP A 516 25.68 3.15 20.42
C ASP A 516 25.22 1.86 19.74
N TYR A 517 25.89 1.46 18.64
CA TYR A 517 25.59 0.20 17.96
C TYR A 517 25.91 -1.02 18.82
N ARG A 518 27.03 -0.99 19.57
CA ARG A 518 27.39 -2.05 20.51
C ARG A 518 26.35 -2.20 21.61
N ARG A 519 25.88 -1.11 22.21
CA ARG A 519 24.82 -1.15 23.23
C ARG A 519 23.50 -1.68 22.69
N ALA A 520 23.18 -1.39 21.43
CA ALA A 520 21.97 -1.87 20.77
C ALA A 520 22.12 -3.29 20.17
N GLY A 521 23.27 -3.96 20.34
CA GLY A 521 23.52 -5.29 19.79
C GLY A 521 23.54 -5.35 18.26
N ILE A 522 23.79 -4.23 17.59
CA ILE A 522 23.81 -4.17 16.12
C ILE A 522 25.22 -4.55 15.62
N PRO A 523 25.35 -5.58 14.75
CA PRO A 523 26.64 -6.06 14.26
C PRO A 523 27.22 -5.11 13.18
N MET A 524 27.41 -3.84 13.53
CA MET A 524 27.98 -2.83 12.63
C MET A 524 29.47 -3.14 12.37
N LEU A 525 29.99 -2.80 11.19
CA LEU A 525 31.37 -3.12 10.79
C LEU A 525 32.43 -2.75 11.86
N PRO A 526 32.47 -1.52 12.42
CA PRO A 526 33.42 -1.17 13.49
C PRO A 526 33.21 -1.93 14.80
N VAL A 527 32.02 -2.47 15.05
CA VAL A 527 31.73 -3.25 16.27
C VAL A 527 32.24 -4.69 16.14
N THR A 528 32.18 -5.27 14.94
CA THR A 528 32.50 -6.67 14.69
C THR A 528 33.91 -6.90 14.19
N HIS A 529 34.43 -6.01 13.35
CA HIS A 529 35.74 -6.13 12.68
C HIS A 529 36.75 -5.06 13.13
N GLY A 530 36.34 -4.14 14.02
CA GLY A 530 37.18 -3.07 14.53
C GLY A 530 37.26 -1.84 13.62
N GLU A 531 37.83 -0.77 14.17
CA GLU A 531 37.92 0.53 13.47
C GLU A 531 38.90 0.50 12.30
N HIS A 532 40.02 -0.22 12.43
CA HIS A 532 41.04 -0.30 11.39
C HIS A 532 40.51 -0.90 10.08
N GLU A 533 39.86 -2.07 10.15
CA GLU A 533 39.23 -2.70 8.98
C GLU A 533 38.09 -1.83 8.42
N THR A 534 37.36 -1.11 9.29
CA THR A 534 36.33 -0.15 8.85
C THR A 534 36.94 0.97 8.02
N ARG A 535 38.07 1.57 8.44
CA ARG A 535 38.79 2.60 7.67
C ARG A 535 39.29 2.05 6.34
N ARG A 536 39.83 0.82 6.32
CA ARG A 536 40.24 0.14 5.10
C ARG A 536 39.09 -0.01 4.11
N ARG A 537 37.91 -0.45 4.59
CA ARG A 537 36.72 -0.59 3.75
C ARG A 537 36.19 0.75 3.25
N ILE A 538 36.23 1.80 4.08
CA ILE A 538 35.91 3.17 3.64
C ILE A 538 36.82 3.58 2.47
N LEU A 539 38.13 3.36 2.56
CA LEU A 539 39.07 3.66 1.48
C LEU A 539 38.77 2.86 0.21
N LEU A 540 38.59 1.55 0.31
CA LEU A 540 38.31 0.68 -0.84
C LEU A 540 36.99 1.07 -1.56
N TYR A 541 35.92 1.32 -0.80
CA TYR A 541 34.66 1.76 -1.39
C TYR A 541 34.72 3.20 -1.92
N SER A 542 35.58 4.07 -1.37
CA SER A 542 35.81 5.40 -1.93
C SER A 542 36.47 5.31 -3.30
N LEU A 543 37.41 4.38 -3.50
CA LEU A 543 38.01 4.13 -4.81
C LEU A 543 36.99 3.61 -5.82
N LEU A 544 36.13 2.66 -5.41
CA LEU A 544 35.04 2.15 -6.25
C LEU A 544 34.03 3.25 -6.61
N LEU A 545 33.66 4.09 -5.63
CA LEU A 545 32.79 5.25 -5.87
C LEU A 545 33.39 6.17 -6.92
N VAL A 546 34.67 6.54 -6.79
CA VAL A 546 35.34 7.42 -7.77
C VAL A 546 35.37 6.78 -9.16
N ALA A 547 35.70 5.48 -9.25
CA ALA A 547 35.69 4.75 -10.51
C ALA A 547 34.32 4.78 -11.20
N VAL A 548 33.24 4.50 -10.44
CA VAL A 548 31.87 4.53 -10.97
C VAL A 548 31.46 5.94 -11.36
N THR A 549 31.83 6.96 -10.57
CA THR A 549 31.51 8.36 -10.94
C THR A 549 32.21 8.78 -12.22
N LEU A 550 33.46 8.38 -12.45
CA LEU A 550 34.20 8.71 -13.68
C LEU A 550 33.72 7.89 -14.88
N LEU A 551 33.22 6.67 -14.67
CA LEU A 551 32.68 5.79 -15.73
C LEU A 551 31.49 6.41 -16.47
N MET A 552 30.79 7.37 -15.87
CA MET A 552 29.70 8.13 -16.50
C MET A 552 30.14 8.84 -17.80
N VAL A 553 31.39 9.31 -17.86
CA VAL A 553 31.93 10.07 -19.00
C VAL A 553 32.15 9.17 -20.24
N PRO A 554 32.95 8.09 -20.18
CA PRO A 554 33.10 7.18 -21.33
C PRO A 554 31.81 6.42 -21.66
N ALA A 555 30.86 6.32 -20.72
CA ALA A 555 29.52 5.79 -21.00
C ALA A 555 28.62 6.76 -21.79
N GLY A 556 29.08 8.00 -22.05
CA GLY A 556 28.34 9.01 -22.83
C GLY A 556 27.11 9.56 -22.11
N VAL A 557 27.02 9.40 -20.78
CA VAL A 557 25.86 9.88 -20.00
C VAL A 557 26.03 11.36 -19.64
N VAL A 558 27.28 11.81 -19.49
CA VAL A 558 27.69 13.16 -19.12
C VAL A 558 29.01 13.50 -19.84
N GLY A 559 29.36 14.77 -19.87
CA GLY A 559 30.52 15.29 -20.59
C GLY A 559 31.71 15.59 -19.68
N TRP A 560 32.54 16.51 -20.17
CA TRP A 560 33.86 16.78 -19.59
C TRP A 560 33.79 17.71 -18.37
N ILE A 561 32.78 18.60 -18.25
CA ILE A 561 32.65 19.48 -17.08
C ILE A 561 32.36 18.63 -15.85
N TYR A 562 31.46 17.66 -15.98
CA TYR A 562 31.23 16.67 -14.94
C TYR A 562 32.50 15.86 -14.68
N GLY A 563 33.19 15.39 -15.74
CA GLY A 563 34.41 14.59 -15.59
C GLY A 563 35.50 15.27 -14.77
N VAL A 564 35.80 16.55 -15.04
CA VAL A 564 36.77 17.34 -14.27
C VAL A 564 36.29 17.54 -12.84
N THR A 565 35.02 17.89 -12.65
CA THR A 565 34.43 18.11 -11.32
C THR A 565 34.48 16.83 -10.48
N ALA A 566 34.09 15.69 -11.05
CA ALA A 566 34.14 14.38 -10.41
C ALA A 566 35.57 13.96 -10.08
N GLY A 567 36.54 14.24 -10.95
CA GLY A 567 37.96 13.98 -10.70
C GLY A 567 38.50 14.75 -9.48
N ILE A 568 38.23 16.06 -9.40
CA ILE A 568 38.67 16.91 -8.28
C ILE A 568 38.00 16.46 -6.97
N LEU A 569 36.67 16.35 -6.99
CA LEU A 569 35.88 16.00 -5.82
C LEU A 569 36.23 14.59 -5.32
N GLY A 570 36.41 13.64 -6.25
CA GLY A 570 36.72 12.24 -5.96
C GLY A 570 38.15 12.06 -5.45
N GLY A 571 39.11 12.76 -6.06
CA GLY A 571 40.49 12.80 -5.60
C GLY A 571 40.59 13.27 -4.15
N TRP A 572 39.90 14.36 -3.80
CA TRP A 572 39.87 14.84 -2.42
C TRP A 572 39.18 13.86 -1.46
N PHE A 573 38.09 13.22 -1.89
CA PHE A 573 37.42 12.16 -1.10
C PHE A 573 38.40 11.04 -0.75
N VAL A 574 39.12 10.53 -1.74
CA VAL A 574 40.10 9.44 -1.57
C VAL A 574 41.27 9.88 -0.70
N ILE A 575 41.76 11.12 -0.84
CA ILE A 575 42.82 11.66 0.03
C ILE A 575 42.38 11.66 1.49
N MET A 576 41.15 12.14 1.79
CA MET A 576 40.61 12.12 3.15
C MET A 576 40.50 10.69 3.71
N ALA A 577 39.98 9.75 2.92
CA ALA A 577 39.85 8.35 3.30
C ALA A 577 41.23 7.68 3.52
N LEU A 578 42.20 7.97 2.66
CA LEU A 578 43.57 7.45 2.74
C LEU A 578 44.30 7.98 3.97
N ARG A 579 44.18 9.28 4.26
CA ARG A 579 44.74 9.89 5.48
C ARG A 579 44.13 9.26 6.73
N MET A 580 42.80 9.12 6.75
CA MET A 580 42.10 8.48 7.87
C MET A 580 42.60 7.04 8.11
N PHE A 581 42.85 6.28 7.04
CA PHE A 581 43.40 4.93 7.11
C PHE A 581 44.86 4.90 7.57
N ARG A 582 45.74 5.73 6.99
CA ARG A 582 47.18 5.76 7.32
C ARG A 582 47.48 6.29 8.71
N GLU A 583 46.77 7.32 9.15
CA GLU A 583 46.94 7.94 10.47
C GLU A 583 46.19 7.15 11.57
N ASP A 584 45.52 6.04 11.21
CA ASP A 584 44.68 5.19 12.07
C ASP A 584 43.75 5.96 13.03
N THR A 585 43.18 7.05 12.53
CA THR A 585 42.44 8.03 13.34
C THR A 585 40.96 8.07 12.97
N SER A 586 40.08 8.29 13.96
CA SER A 586 38.66 8.56 13.73
C SER A 586 38.34 10.07 13.69
N ARG A 587 39.35 10.95 13.84
CA ARG A 587 39.17 12.42 13.82
C ARG A 587 38.62 12.93 12.49
N LEU A 588 39.01 12.29 11.38
CA LEU A 588 38.55 12.63 10.03
C LEU A 588 37.18 12.02 9.67
N ALA A 589 36.60 11.16 10.51
CA ALA A 589 35.36 10.47 10.20
C ALA A 589 34.17 11.45 10.08
N TRP A 590 34.10 12.47 10.93
CA TRP A 590 33.05 13.51 10.85
C TRP A 590 33.24 14.46 9.66
N PRO A 591 34.45 14.99 9.39
CA PRO A 591 34.73 15.71 8.16
C PRO A 591 34.40 14.91 6.89
N LEU A 592 34.79 13.63 6.82
CA LEU A 592 34.51 12.76 5.67
C LEU A 592 33.01 12.54 5.48
N PHE A 593 32.27 12.28 6.57
CA PHE A 593 30.81 12.17 6.55
C PHE A 593 30.13 13.41 5.98
N LYS A 594 30.58 14.61 6.38
CA LYS A 594 30.07 15.88 5.85
C LYS A 594 30.45 16.06 4.40
N TYR A 595 31.73 15.86 4.08
CA TYR A 595 32.25 15.96 2.73
C TYR A 595 31.52 15.04 1.77
N SER A 596 31.15 13.82 2.19
CA SER A 596 30.43 12.90 1.30
C SER A 596 29.04 13.41 0.91
N ASN A 597 28.34 14.16 1.77
CA ASN A 597 27.08 14.81 1.38
C ASN A 597 27.32 15.92 0.36
N TYR A 598 28.35 16.75 0.58
CA TYR A 598 28.74 17.81 -0.36
C TYR A 598 29.20 17.24 -1.69
N TYR A 599 29.99 16.17 -1.68
CA TYR A 599 30.44 15.43 -2.84
C TYR A 599 29.26 15.01 -3.71
N LEU A 600 28.26 14.37 -3.11
CA LEU A 600 27.09 13.90 -3.84
C LEU A 600 26.24 15.07 -4.39
N ALA A 601 25.99 16.10 -3.58
CA ALA A 601 25.24 17.28 -4.01
C ALA A 601 25.94 18.02 -5.17
N ALA A 602 27.26 18.18 -5.08
CA ALA A 602 28.06 18.84 -6.11
C ALA A 602 28.16 18.01 -7.39
N LEU A 603 28.24 16.68 -7.29
CA LEU A 603 28.17 15.80 -8.47
C LEU A 603 26.84 15.95 -9.20
N LEU A 604 25.70 15.88 -8.48
CA LEU A 604 24.39 16.03 -9.10
C LEU A 604 24.22 17.41 -9.75
N ALA A 605 24.70 18.47 -9.10
CA ALA A 605 24.73 19.80 -9.68
C ALA A 605 25.60 19.87 -10.93
N ALA A 606 26.79 19.24 -10.91
CA ALA A 606 27.69 19.20 -12.06
C ALA A 606 27.06 18.43 -13.24
N MET A 607 26.36 17.32 -12.98
CA MET A 607 25.62 16.58 -14.02
C MET A 607 24.57 17.48 -14.69
N ALA A 608 23.81 18.25 -13.88
CA ALA A 608 22.79 19.16 -14.40
C ALA A 608 23.39 20.33 -15.21
N VAL A 609 24.55 20.86 -14.79
CA VAL A 609 25.24 21.94 -15.50
C VAL A 609 25.87 21.44 -16.79
N ASP A 610 26.57 20.31 -16.77
CA ASP A 610 27.29 19.77 -17.92
C ASP A 610 26.33 19.45 -19.07
N HIS A 611 25.12 18.98 -18.76
CA HIS A 611 24.06 18.78 -19.75
C HIS A 611 23.65 20.07 -20.49
N ALA A 612 23.86 21.26 -19.91
CA ALA A 612 23.60 22.52 -20.61
C ALA A 612 24.65 22.86 -21.69
N PHE A 613 25.75 22.10 -21.78
CA PHE A 613 26.89 22.36 -22.67
C PHE A 613 27.20 21.19 -23.63
N ILE A 614 26.35 20.17 -23.66
CA ILE A 614 26.39 19.00 -24.56
C ILE A 614 25.09 19.02 -25.34
#